data_AF-A0A961JUI6-F1
#
_entry.id   AF-A0A961JUI6-F1
#
_cell.length_a   1.000
_cell.length_b   1.000
_cell.length_c   1.000
_cell.angle_alpha   90.00
_cell.angle_beta   90.00
_cell.angle_gamma   90.00
#
_symmetry.space_group_name_H-M   'P 1'
#
loop_
_entity.id
_entity.type
_entity.pdbx_description
1 polymer ?
#
loop_
_entity_poly.entity_id
_entity_poly.type
_entity_poly.pdbx_seq_one_letter_code
_entity_poly.pdbx_strand_id
1 'polypeptide(L)'
;VGMLVDGAIVVVEYADKRISEGVGPMHSYVEAAKRMFWPIVSSTATTLSAFLPMLFWPGVPGEFMEMLPKTLIFVLTASLVVALVFLPVVGGVAGRMSRALDHASDRLRPLPWLLRAALVIPTAYGIFLGAMQLINPGYLF
;
A
#
# COMPACT_ATOMS: atom_id res chain seq x y z
N VAL A 1 8.26 9.31 -10.41
CA VAL A 1 7.38 8.95 -9.28
C VAL A 1 6.01 8.47 -9.75
N GLY A 2 5.37 9.12 -10.72
CA GLY A 2 4.05 8.71 -11.25
C GLY A 2 3.90 7.25 -11.69
N MET A 3 4.85 6.69 -12.46
CA MET A 3 4.76 5.30 -12.95
C MET A 3 4.82 4.22 -11.84
N LEU A 4 5.47 4.52 -10.70
CA LEU A 4 5.52 3.60 -9.56
C LEU A 4 4.23 3.64 -8.75
N VAL A 5 3.67 4.84 -8.59
CA VAL A 5 2.38 5.06 -7.94
C VAL A 5 1.25 4.44 -8.76
N ASP A 6 1.35 4.48 -10.09
CA ASP A 6 0.35 3.90 -11.00
C ASP A 6 0.23 2.39 -10.83
N GLY A 7 1.35 1.66 -10.78
CA GLY A 7 1.35 0.22 -10.50
C GLY A 7 0.75 -0.15 -9.13
N ALA A 8 0.96 0.70 -8.11
CA ALA A 8 0.39 0.52 -6.79
C ALA A 8 -1.13 0.80 -6.74
N ILE A 9 -1.57 1.90 -7.38
CA ILE A 9 -2.99 2.28 -7.45
C ILE A 9 -3.81 1.17 -8.10
N VAL A 10 -3.35 0.67 -9.24
CA VAL A 10 -4.06 -0.35 -10.01
C VAL A 10 -4.21 -1.67 -9.22
N VAL A 11 -3.22 -2.05 -8.41
CA VAL A 11 -3.31 -3.20 -7.50
C VAL A 11 -4.38 -2.98 -6.42
N VAL A 12 -4.39 -1.80 -5.79
CA VAL A 12 -5.36 -1.46 -4.74
C VAL A 12 -6.77 -1.39 -5.31
N GLU A 13 -6.96 -0.76 -6.47
CA GLU A 13 -8.26 -0.63 -7.11
C GLU A 13 -8.83 -1.99 -7.54
N TYR A 14 -7.96 -2.88 -8.05
CA TYR A 14 -8.37 -4.26 -8.34
C TYR A 14 -8.71 -5.04 -7.08
N ALA A 15 -7.94 -4.88 -6.00
CA ALA A 15 -8.24 -5.51 -4.71
C ALA A 15 -9.56 -5.00 -4.13
N ASP A 16 -9.84 -3.70 -4.23
CA ASP A 16 -11.06 -3.07 -3.73
C ASP A 16 -12.29 -3.52 -4.53
N LYS A 17 -12.15 -3.65 -5.86
CA LYS A 17 -13.18 -4.24 -6.71
C LYS A 17 -13.49 -5.69 -6.30
N ARG A 18 -12.48 -6.52 -6.04
CA ARG A 18 -12.70 -7.90 -5.55
C ARG A 18 -13.31 -7.94 -4.15
N ILE A 19 -12.97 -6.98 -3.29
CA ILE A 19 -13.57 -6.84 -1.96
C ILE A 19 -15.07 -6.49 -2.06
N SER A 20 -15.46 -5.60 -2.97
CA SER A 20 -16.88 -5.26 -3.20
C SER A 20 -17.68 -6.41 -3.83
N GLU A 21 -17.02 -7.31 -4.57
CA GLU A 21 -17.59 -8.59 -5.04
C GLU A 21 -17.75 -9.64 -3.93
N GLY A 22 -17.36 -9.33 -2.68
CA GLY A 22 -17.53 -10.21 -1.51
C GLY A 22 -16.32 -11.10 -1.19
N VAL A 23 -15.23 -11.02 -1.95
CA VAL A 23 -13.99 -11.78 -1.69
C VAL A 23 -13.28 -11.23 -0.45
N GLY A 24 -12.72 -12.07 0.41
CA GLY A 24 -11.97 -11.66 1.62
C GLY A 24 -10.75 -10.77 1.29
N PRO A 25 -10.37 -9.76 2.10
CA PRO A 25 -9.35 -8.77 1.72
C PRO A 25 -8.01 -9.44 1.46
N MET A 26 -7.66 -10.40 2.31
CA MET A 26 -6.42 -11.15 2.18
C MET A 26 -6.34 -11.88 0.84
N HIS A 27 -7.46 -12.48 0.41
CA HIS A 27 -7.49 -13.17 -0.88
C HIS A 27 -7.49 -12.17 -2.04
N SER A 28 -8.27 -11.09 -1.94
CA SER A 28 -8.35 -10.03 -2.95
C SER A 28 -6.99 -9.37 -3.21
N TYR A 29 -6.24 -9.01 -2.17
CA TYR A 29 -4.93 -8.39 -2.31
C TYR A 29 -3.88 -9.35 -2.88
N VAL A 30 -3.91 -10.63 -2.49
CA VAL A 30 -3.00 -11.66 -3.04
C VAL A 30 -3.31 -11.94 -4.51
N GLU A 31 -4.59 -12.04 -4.87
CA GLU A 31 -5.02 -12.25 -6.25
C GLU A 31 -4.71 -11.04 -7.13
N ALA A 32 -4.96 -9.83 -6.62
CA ALA A 32 -4.61 -8.57 -7.28
C ALA A 32 -3.11 -8.49 -7.59
N ALA A 33 -2.26 -8.76 -6.60
CA ALA A 33 -0.81 -8.74 -6.78
C ALA A 33 -0.33 -9.77 -7.83
N LYS A 34 -0.90 -10.98 -7.84
CA LYS A 34 -0.55 -12.01 -8.83
C LYS A 34 -0.98 -11.63 -10.25
N ARG A 35 -2.18 -11.06 -10.42
CA ARG A 35 -2.66 -10.63 -11.75
C ARG A 35 -1.90 -9.41 -12.28
N MET A 36 -1.58 -8.46 -11.40
CA MET A 36 -0.90 -7.22 -11.78
C MET A 36 0.61 -7.36 -11.95
N PHE A 37 1.18 -8.52 -11.63
CA PHE A 37 2.61 -8.80 -11.81
C PHE A 37 3.08 -8.54 -13.25
N TRP A 38 2.44 -9.18 -14.24
CA TRP A 38 2.83 -9.04 -15.65
C TRP A 38 2.70 -7.61 -16.19
N PRO A 39 1.59 -6.88 -15.95
CA PRO A 39 1.47 -5.48 -16.33
C PRO A 39 2.58 -4.57 -15.77
N ILE A 40 2.89 -4.67 -14.48
CA ILE A 40 3.87 -3.80 -13.81
C ILE A 40 5.29 -4.10 -14.31
N VAL A 41 5.63 -5.38 -14.46
CA VAL A 41 6.91 -5.82 -15.02
C VAL A 41 7.08 -5.32 -16.47
N SER A 42 6.03 -5.44 -17.30
CA SER A 42 6.05 -5.00 -18.69
C SER A 42 6.23 -3.48 -18.82
N SER A 43 5.52 -2.70 -18.01
CA SER A 43 5.67 -1.23 -17.96
C SER A 43 7.09 -0.81 -17.55
N THR A 44 7.63 -1.48 -16.52
CA THR A 44 9.01 -1.26 -16.07
C THR A 44 10.01 -1.62 -17.17
N ALA A 45 9.84 -2.76 -17.83
CA ALA A 45 10.70 -3.20 -18.93
C ALA A 45 10.67 -2.25 -20.14
N THR A 46 9.50 -1.67 -20.45
CA THR A 46 9.37 -0.65 -21.50
C THR A 46 10.15 0.62 -21.15
N THR A 47 10.06 1.04 -19.88
CA THR A 47 10.83 2.18 -19.37
C THR A 47 12.34 1.92 -19.51
N LEU A 48 12.80 0.72 -19.12
CA LEU A 48 14.20 0.32 -19.28
C LEU A 48 14.63 0.29 -20.74
N SER A 49 13.76 -0.21 -21.63
CA SER A 49 14.01 -0.29 -23.07
C SER A 49 14.20 1.08 -23.72
N ALA A 50 13.54 2.13 -23.21
CA ALA A 50 13.71 3.49 -23.71
C ALA A 50 15.09 4.09 -23.38
N PHE A 51 15.72 3.65 -22.28
CA PHE A 51 17.06 4.07 -21.87
C PHE A 51 18.17 3.13 -22.36
N LEU A 52 17.81 1.95 -22.86
CA LEU A 52 18.75 0.97 -23.40
C LEU A 52 19.67 1.51 -24.52
N PRO A 53 19.19 2.33 -25.48
CA PRO A 53 20.04 2.87 -26.55
C PRO A 53 21.16 3.77 -26.02
N MET A 54 20.92 4.47 -24.90
CA MET A 54 21.91 5.36 -24.28
C MET A 54 23.10 4.58 -23.70
N LEU A 55 22.92 3.29 -23.39
CA LEU A 55 23.99 2.42 -22.90
C LEU A 55 25.01 2.07 -24.00
N PHE A 56 24.61 2.15 -25.27
CA PHE A 56 25.44 1.79 -26.42
C PHE A 56 26.12 3.01 -27.08
N TRP A 57 26.07 4.20 -26.44
CA TRP A 57 26.63 5.42 -27.02
C TRP A 57 28.13 5.58 -26.68
N PRO A 58 29.05 5.57 -27.67
CA PRO A 58 30.48 5.75 -27.41
C PRO A 58 30.85 7.23 -27.21
N GLY A 59 31.76 7.52 -26.26
CA GLY A 59 32.39 8.84 -26.07
C GLY A 59 32.40 9.36 -24.62
N VAL A 60 33.12 10.45 -24.37
CA VAL A 60 33.21 11.14 -23.05
C VAL A 60 31.85 11.60 -22.49
N PRO A 61 30.88 12.07 -23.32
CA PRO A 61 29.50 12.30 -22.85
C PRO A 61 28.74 11.01 -22.51
N GLY A 62 29.17 9.87 -23.06
CA GLY A 62 28.56 8.55 -22.87
C GLY A 62 28.79 8.01 -21.46
N GLU A 63 29.95 8.22 -20.85
CA GLU A 63 30.22 7.77 -19.46
C GLU A 63 29.28 8.44 -18.44
N PHE A 64 29.02 9.75 -18.60
CA PHE A 64 28.04 10.45 -17.78
C PHE A 64 26.60 10.00 -18.08
N MET A 65 26.29 9.71 -19.34
CA MET A 65 24.99 9.20 -19.75
C MET A 65 24.76 7.73 -19.39
N GLU A 66 25.80 6.95 -19.08
CA GLU A 66 25.68 5.55 -18.66
C GLU A 66 25.38 5.41 -17.16
N MET A 67 25.81 6.38 -16.34
CA MET A 67 25.49 6.40 -14.90
C MET A 67 23.98 6.53 -14.62
N LEU A 68 23.26 7.30 -15.45
CA LEU A 68 21.82 7.54 -15.27
C LEU A 68 20.98 6.25 -15.48
N PRO A 69 21.09 5.51 -16.61
CA PRO A 69 20.41 4.24 -16.82
C PRO A 69 20.77 3.18 -15.80
N LYS A 70 22.05 3.04 -15.41
CA LYS A 70 22.47 2.06 -14.39
C LYS A 70 21.77 2.29 -13.05
N THR A 71 21.70 3.55 -12.62
CA THR A 71 20.99 3.91 -11.38
C THR A 71 19.49 3.64 -11.50
N LEU A 72 18.88 3.99 -12.65
CA LEU A 72 17.45 3.73 -12.90
C LEU A 72 17.12 2.24 -12.91
N ILE A 73 17.94 1.40 -13.55
CA ILE A 73 17.76 -0.06 -13.53
C ILE A 73 17.72 -0.56 -12.09
N PHE A 74 18.71 -0.19 -11.27
CA PHE A 74 18.80 -0.66 -9.89
C PHE A 74 17.60 -0.18 -9.04
N VAL A 75 17.23 1.10 -9.16
CA VAL A 75 16.10 1.70 -8.42
C VAL A 75 14.77 1.10 -8.86
N LEU A 76 14.54 0.92 -10.17
CA LEU A 76 13.29 0.37 -10.69
C LEU A 76 13.13 -1.11 -10.33
N THR A 77 14.20 -1.91 -10.42
CA THR A 77 14.15 -3.31 -10.00
C THR A 77 13.92 -3.43 -8.49
N ALA A 78 14.59 -2.64 -7.67
CA ALA A 78 14.35 -2.61 -6.22
C ALA A 78 12.90 -2.19 -5.90
N SER A 79 12.40 -1.14 -6.57
CA SER A 79 11.02 -0.67 -6.38
C SER A 79 9.99 -1.71 -6.84
N LEU A 80 10.26 -2.46 -7.90
CA LEU A 80 9.39 -3.53 -8.40
C LEU A 80 9.26 -4.64 -7.34
N VAL A 81 10.37 -5.04 -6.70
CA VAL A 81 10.36 -6.03 -5.61
C VAL A 81 9.57 -5.52 -4.41
N VAL A 82 9.79 -4.28 -4.00
CA VAL A 82 9.02 -3.66 -2.90
C VAL A 82 7.52 -3.62 -3.26
N ALA A 83 7.17 -3.21 -4.49
CA ALA A 83 5.78 -3.14 -4.91
C ALA A 83 5.08 -4.51 -4.95
N LEU A 84 5.79 -5.58 -5.30
CA LEU A 84 5.20 -6.91 -5.42
C LEU A 84 5.19 -7.72 -4.14
N VAL A 85 6.06 -7.41 -3.18
CA VAL A 85 6.14 -8.14 -1.91
C VAL A 85 5.55 -7.31 -0.76
N PHE A 86 5.94 -6.05 -0.65
CA PHE A 86 5.57 -5.21 0.47
C PHE A 86 4.09 -4.80 0.42
N LEU A 87 3.58 -4.37 -0.74
CA LEU A 87 2.17 -3.98 -0.87
C LEU A 87 1.18 -5.11 -0.55
N PRO A 88 1.30 -6.36 -1.06
CA PRO A 88 0.35 -7.40 -0.71
C PRO A 88 0.46 -7.84 0.75
N VAL A 89 1.66 -7.84 1.33
CA VAL A 89 1.85 -8.20 2.74
C VAL A 89 1.23 -7.14 3.65
N VAL A 90 1.58 -5.87 3.45
CA VAL A 90 1.05 -4.76 4.27
C VAL A 90 -0.43 -4.52 3.98
N GLY A 91 -0.84 -4.52 2.72
CA GLY A 91 -2.24 -4.37 2.31
C GLY A 91 -3.13 -5.51 2.82
N GLY A 92 -2.63 -6.75 2.83
CA GLY A 92 -3.36 -7.89 3.40
C GLY A 92 -3.49 -7.83 4.93
N VAL A 93 -2.46 -7.36 5.65
CA VAL A 93 -2.50 -7.19 7.11
C VAL A 93 -3.36 -5.99 7.51
N ALA A 94 -3.13 -4.83 6.90
CA ALA A 94 -3.91 -3.61 7.12
C ALA A 94 -5.37 -3.81 6.72
N GLY A 95 -5.65 -4.49 5.61
CA GLY A 95 -7.00 -4.86 5.18
C GLY A 95 -7.72 -5.79 6.17
N ARG A 96 -6.99 -6.66 6.89
CA ARG A 96 -7.55 -7.45 7.99
C ARG A 96 -7.96 -6.59 9.18
N MET A 97 -7.09 -5.65 9.59
CA MET A 97 -7.41 -4.70 10.67
C MET A 97 -8.58 -3.79 10.30
N SER A 98 -8.62 -3.27 9.07
CA SER A 98 -9.72 -2.44 8.58
C SER A 98 -11.03 -3.20 8.64
N ARG A 99 -11.09 -4.46 8.14
CA ARG A 99 -12.34 -5.25 8.21
C ARG A 99 -12.80 -5.54 9.63
N ALA A 100 -11.89 -5.74 10.57
CA ALA A 100 -12.26 -5.94 11.97
C ALA A 100 -12.93 -4.68 12.55
N LEU A 101 -12.40 -3.50 12.20
CA LEU A 101 -12.97 -2.22 12.57
C LEU A 101 -14.30 -1.95 11.86
N ASP A 102 -14.41 -2.28 10.57
CA ASP A 102 -15.63 -2.11 9.78
C ASP A 102 -16.77 -3.01 10.27
N HIS A 103 -16.49 -4.28 10.59
CA HIS A 103 -17.49 -5.18 11.19
C HIS A 103 -17.96 -4.68 12.57
N ALA A 104 -17.04 -4.15 13.38
CA ALA A 104 -17.40 -3.54 14.66
C ALA A 104 -18.28 -2.30 14.45
N SER A 105 -17.95 -1.46 13.46
CA SER A 105 -18.71 -0.27 13.09
C SER A 105 -20.11 -0.62 12.55
N ASP A 106 -20.23 -1.57 11.62
CA ASP A 106 -21.51 -2.02 11.06
C ASP A 106 -22.44 -2.62 12.12
N ARG A 107 -21.88 -3.33 13.11
CA ARG A 107 -22.65 -3.86 14.25
C ARG A 107 -23.16 -2.74 15.18
N LEU A 108 -22.50 -1.59 15.19
CA LEU A 108 -22.90 -0.39 15.95
C LEU A 108 -23.83 0.54 15.15
N ARG A 109 -23.95 0.38 13.83
CA ARG A 109 -24.87 1.18 12.99
C ARG A 109 -26.36 1.02 13.31
N PRO A 110 -26.92 -0.13 13.71
CA PRO A 110 -28.34 -0.20 14.07
C PRO A 110 -28.68 0.40 15.44
N LEU A 111 -27.70 0.88 16.22
CA LEU A 111 -27.98 1.46 17.55
C LEU A 111 -28.65 2.85 17.44
N PRO A 112 -29.63 3.15 18.32
CA PRO A 112 -30.24 4.48 18.40
C PRO A 112 -29.20 5.53 18.83
N TRP A 113 -29.42 6.77 18.42
CA TRP A 113 -28.45 7.88 18.60
C TRP A 113 -28.03 8.09 20.06
N LEU A 114 -28.94 7.85 21.02
CA LEU A 114 -28.68 7.94 22.46
C LEU A 114 -27.62 6.93 22.92
N LEU A 115 -27.72 5.69 22.42
CA LEU A 115 -26.79 4.61 22.74
C LEU A 115 -25.42 4.87 22.09
N ARG A 116 -25.39 5.47 20.89
CA ARG A 116 -24.13 5.94 20.29
C ARG A 116 -23.50 7.06 21.11
N ALA A 117 -24.28 8.07 21.53
CA ALA A 117 -23.79 9.16 22.37
C ALA A 117 -23.27 8.66 23.72
N ALA A 118 -23.93 7.67 24.32
CA ALA A 118 -23.47 7.00 25.54
C ALA A 118 -22.18 6.19 25.32
N LEU A 119 -21.98 5.59 24.14
CA LEU A 119 -20.77 4.82 23.78
C LEU A 119 -19.57 5.71 23.44
N VAL A 120 -19.81 6.94 22.96
CA VAL A 120 -18.77 7.92 22.62
C VAL A 120 -17.99 8.36 23.87
N ILE A 121 -18.67 8.50 25.01
CA ILE A 121 -18.04 8.92 26.27
C ILE A 121 -16.93 7.96 26.73
N PRO A 122 -17.16 6.63 26.86
CA PRO A 122 -16.13 5.69 27.27
C PRO A 122 -15.05 5.48 26.19
N THR A 123 -15.40 5.55 24.90
CA THR A 123 -14.39 5.45 23.83
C THR A 123 -13.47 6.67 23.78
N ALA A 124 -14.01 7.88 23.94
CA ALA A 124 -13.23 9.11 24.05
C ALA A 124 -12.30 9.08 25.27
N TYR A 125 -12.80 8.58 26.41
CA TYR A 125 -12.00 8.42 27.63
C TYR A 125 -10.86 7.41 27.45
N GLY A 126 -11.11 6.28 26.77
CA GLY A 126 -10.08 5.29 26.44
C GLY A 126 -9.00 5.82 25.49
N ILE A 127 -9.39 6.60 24.47
CA ILE A 127 -8.44 7.25 23.56
C ILE A 127 -7.60 8.28 24.31
N PHE A 128 -8.23 9.07 25.19
CA PHE A 128 -7.54 10.05 26.02
C PHE A 128 -6.52 9.40 26.95
N LEU A 129 -6.89 8.29 27.62
CA LEU A 129 -5.98 7.52 28.46
C LEU A 129 -4.81 6.93 27.66
N GLY A 130 -5.09 6.35 26.48
CA GLY A 130 -4.05 5.81 25.61
C GLY A 130 -3.07 6.88 25.12
N ALA A 131 -3.57 8.08 24.79
CA ALA A 131 -2.73 9.22 24.42
C ALA A 131 -1.89 9.74 25.60
N MET A 132 -2.49 9.84 26.79
CA MET A 132 -1.78 10.18 28.04
C MET A 132 -0.68 9.16 28.35
N GLN A 133 -0.91 7.88 28.10
CA GLN A 133 0.04 6.80 28.39
C GLN A 133 1.23 6.76 27.42
N LEU A 134 1.03 7.21 26.16
CA LEU A 134 2.12 7.40 25.20
C LEU A 134 3.03 8.59 25.54
N ILE A 135 2.46 9.64 26.14
CA ILE A 135 3.19 10.85 26.55
C ILE A 135 3.86 10.65 27.92
N ASN A 136 3.18 9.96 28.85
CA ASN A 136 3.70 9.64 30.16
C ASN A 136 3.42 8.17 30.52
N PRO A 137 4.41 7.27 30.40
CA PRO A 137 4.22 5.85 30.65
C PRO A 137 3.88 5.49 32.11
N GLY A 138 3.98 6.43 33.06
CA GLY A 138 3.60 6.27 34.48
C GLY A 138 2.20 6.82 34.83
N TYR A 139 1.30 7.00 33.86
CA TYR A 139 -0.01 7.62 34.13
C TYR A 139 -1.02 6.67 34.82
N LEU A 140 -0.84 5.35 34.70
CA LEU A 140 -1.76 4.34 35.25
C LEU A 140 -1.13 3.47 36.34
N PHE A 141 0.19 3.53 36.52
CA PHE A 141 0.97 2.87 37.57
C PHE A 141 2.12 3.77 38.01
#